data_AF-A0A7D5GWU8-F1
#
_entry.id   AF-A0A7D5GWU8-F1
#
_cell.length_a   1.000
_cell.length_b   1.000
_cell.length_c   1.000
_cell.angle_alpha   90.00
_cell.angle_beta   90.00
_cell.angle_gamma   90.00
#
_symmetry.space_group_name_H-M   'P 1'
#
loop_
_entity.id
_entity.type
_entity.pdbx_description
1 polymer ?
#
loop_
_entity_poly.entity_id
_entity_poly.type
_entity_poly.pdbx_seq_one_letter_code
_entity_poly.pdbx_strand_id
1 'polypeptide(L)'
;MPSPQLSRRALLAASSVGIAGTACCAEIADRFREHPVTWQTDVADRYLCSPFAMVDGRLLAMGENHLTALDPASGERLWRSRFYEHAADGPVVAEGVAVVGDERRAGYGADGDELWSRETDHHFSPHDVLADGAIVGSLTGDAPTLLTIDPADGSRRWAYALPEPSPQGHVTDAVAVEAGVVATRFDGRLSAVDADGTDRWRASNDWDGHGPGRPTLAAGPGVVVAANAAVAGVDAATGERRWRHVLPDYAAGVAIVDGVAHVAVGSDDMKVDSWDAPGGVLAFDLADGTERWRTRLSGRAGPPTVDGDTVWVGTGDGRLVALDVDSGERRWRRSVGERVETAPLVTGGRVFVGVGTPAAGDACTLVAVRR
;
A
#
# COMPACT_ATOMS: atom_id res chain seq x y z
N MET A 1 27.41 -49.26 -37.22
CA MET A 1 28.36 -50.27 -37.73
C MET A 1 29.79 -49.84 -37.36
N PRO A 2 30.71 -50.75 -37.02
CA PRO A 2 31.80 -50.46 -36.10
C PRO A 2 33.11 -49.93 -36.74
N SER A 3 33.91 -49.29 -35.88
CA SER A 3 35.39 -49.08 -35.91
C SER A 3 35.96 -47.98 -36.83
N PRO A 4 37.20 -47.48 -36.62
CA PRO A 4 38.04 -47.39 -35.40
C PRO A 4 38.77 -46.00 -35.26
N GLN A 5 39.61 -45.87 -34.21
CA GLN A 5 40.98 -45.29 -34.22
C GLN A 5 41.33 -44.14 -33.24
N LEU A 6 42.35 -44.49 -32.46
CA LEU A 6 43.59 -43.76 -32.16
C LEU A 6 43.61 -42.60 -31.17
N SER A 7 44.37 -42.89 -30.12
CA SER A 7 45.11 -41.99 -29.24
C SER A 7 45.96 -40.95 -29.99
N ARG A 8 46.02 -39.73 -29.44
CA ARG A 8 47.21 -38.87 -29.43
C ARG A 8 47.14 -37.84 -28.30
N ARG A 9 48.15 -37.87 -27.43
CA ARG A 9 48.52 -36.83 -26.46
C ARG A 9 49.09 -35.61 -27.19
N ALA A 10 48.79 -34.40 -26.69
CA ALA A 10 49.72 -33.29 -26.39
C ALA A 10 48.88 -32.01 -26.11
N LEU A 11 48.79 -31.56 -24.85
CA LEU A 11 49.62 -30.49 -24.25
C LEU A 11 49.31 -29.10 -24.81
N LEU A 12 48.77 -28.20 -23.95
CA LEU A 12 49.28 -26.84 -23.78
C LEU A 12 48.71 -26.22 -22.48
N ALA A 13 49.62 -25.60 -21.74
CA ALA A 13 49.45 -25.07 -20.41
C ALA A 13 48.62 -23.79 -20.39
N ALA A 14 47.76 -23.65 -19.37
CA ALA A 14 47.11 -22.39 -19.05
C ALA A 14 48.14 -21.42 -18.46
N SER A 15 48.50 -20.39 -19.22
CA SER A 15 49.20 -19.20 -18.72
C SER A 15 48.24 -18.38 -17.88
N SER A 16 48.55 -18.28 -16.58
CA SER A 16 47.92 -17.36 -15.63
C SER A 16 48.24 -15.91 -15.98
N VAL A 17 47.30 -15.20 -16.57
CA VAL A 17 47.30 -13.72 -16.57
C VAL A 17 46.48 -13.29 -15.36
N GLY A 18 47.17 -12.80 -14.33
CA GLY A 18 46.55 -12.19 -13.17
C GLY A 18 45.95 -10.85 -13.57
N ILE A 19 44.62 -10.78 -13.66
CA ILE A 19 43.90 -9.51 -13.71
C ILE A 19 43.54 -9.15 -12.26
N ALA A 20 44.10 -8.03 -11.80
CA ALA A 20 43.70 -7.38 -10.56
C ALA A 20 42.22 -6.98 -10.64
N GLY A 21 41.35 -7.84 -10.11
CA GLY A 21 39.88 -7.70 -10.20
C GLY A 21 39.16 -7.90 -8.88
N THR A 22 39.83 -7.71 -7.74
CA THR A 22 39.22 -7.95 -6.42
C THR A 22 38.76 -6.70 -5.68
N ALA A 23 39.23 -5.50 -6.06
CA ALA A 23 38.80 -4.25 -5.39
C ALA A 23 37.40 -3.77 -5.84
N CYS A 24 37.09 -3.81 -7.14
CA CYS A 24 35.79 -3.39 -7.66
C CYS A 24 34.64 -4.31 -7.20
N CYS A 25 34.92 -5.61 -7.07
CA CYS A 25 33.91 -6.58 -6.64
C CYS A 25 33.58 -6.48 -5.14
N ALA A 26 34.50 -6.00 -4.30
CA ALA A 26 34.26 -5.86 -2.86
C ALA A 26 33.35 -4.67 -2.53
N GLU A 27 33.51 -3.52 -3.22
CA GLU A 27 32.62 -2.36 -3.05
C GLU A 27 31.21 -2.60 -3.59
N ILE A 28 31.05 -3.40 -4.66
CA ILE A 28 29.73 -3.80 -5.17
C ILE A 28 29.08 -4.85 -4.27
N ALA A 29 29.85 -5.78 -3.68
CA ALA A 29 29.33 -6.80 -2.79
C ALA A 29 28.82 -6.23 -1.45
N ASP A 30 29.40 -5.14 -0.95
CA ASP A 30 28.95 -4.51 0.30
C ASP A 30 27.68 -3.66 0.13
N ARG A 31 27.36 -3.21 -1.10
CA ARG A 31 26.12 -2.48 -1.41
C ARG A 31 24.86 -3.36 -1.38
N PHE A 32 25.00 -4.68 -1.34
CA PHE A 32 23.88 -5.63 -1.36
C PHE A 32 23.93 -6.65 -0.22
N ARG A 33 24.21 -6.20 1.00
CA ARG A 33 23.92 -7.05 2.17
C ARG A 33 22.41 -7.21 2.28
N GLU A 34 21.91 -8.37 1.88
CA GLU A 34 20.51 -8.71 2.10
C GLU A 34 20.23 -8.71 3.60
N HIS A 35 19.42 -7.77 4.08
CA HIS A 35 18.97 -7.78 5.47
C HIS A 35 18.15 -9.06 5.69
N PRO A 36 18.45 -9.85 6.73
CA PRO A 36 17.75 -11.09 6.95
C PRO A 36 16.28 -10.81 7.29
N VAL A 37 15.42 -11.71 6.82
CA VAL A 37 14.08 -11.88 7.43
C VAL A 37 14.31 -12.12 8.92
N THR A 38 13.71 -11.29 9.75
CA THR A 38 13.88 -11.35 11.21
C THR A 38 12.94 -12.38 11.81
N TRP A 39 11.68 -12.39 11.36
CA TRP A 39 10.67 -13.36 11.75
C TRP A 39 9.55 -13.43 10.70
N GLN A 40 8.77 -14.51 10.75
CA GLN A 40 7.56 -14.71 9.97
C GLN A 40 6.47 -15.29 10.88
N THR A 41 5.22 -14.86 10.71
CA THR A 41 4.11 -15.33 11.53
C THR A 41 2.81 -15.33 10.73
N ASP A 42 2.12 -16.46 10.73
CA ASP A 42 0.79 -16.56 10.11
C ASP A 42 -0.21 -15.78 10.96
N VAL A 43 -0.96 -14.84 10.38
CA VAL A 43 -1.85 -13.96 11.16
C VAL A 43 -3.30 -14.07 10.74
N ALA A 44 -3.58 -14.48 9.50
CA ALA A 44 -4.95 -14.63 8.99
C ALA A 44 -5.21 -16.06 8.55
N ASP A 45 -6.40 -16.56 8.84
CA ASP A 45 -6.81 -17.91 8.50
C ASP A 45 -7.22 -18.03 7.01
N ARG A 46 -7.55 -16.89 6.35
CA ARG A 46 -7.78 -16.72 4.89
C ARG A 46 -7.59 -15.25 4.48
N TYR A 47 -7.23 -15.04 3.20
CA TYR A 47 -7.10 -13.74 2.52
C TYR A 47 -6.06 -12.77 3.11
N LEU A 48 -5.78 -11.68 2.38
CA LEU A 48 -4.65 -10.76 2.58
C LEU A 48 -4.62 -10.15 3.99
N CYS A 49 -3.42 -10.06 4.57
CA CYS A 49 -3.17 -9.32 5.80
C CYS A 49 -2.90 -7.86 5.45
N SER A 50 -3.92 -7.02 5.45
CA SER A 50 -3.74 -5.58 5.33
C SER A 50 -5.06 -4.85 5.55
N PRO A 51 -5.01 -3.61 6.05
CA PRO A 51 -3.80 -2.85 6.42
C PRO A 51 -3.11 -3.33 7.73
N PHE A 52 -1.90 -2.82 7.96
CA PHE A 52 -1.14 -2.99 9.21
C PHE A 52 -1.03 -1.65 9.91
N ALA A 53 -1.05 -1.66 11.23
CA ALA A 53 -0.82 -0.43 12.00
C ALA A 53 -0.06 -0.71 13.30
N MET A 54 0.55 0.34 13.85
CA MET A 54 1.12 0.29 15.19
C MET A 54 0.17 0.95 16.19
N VAL A 55 -0.05 0.30 17.33
CA VAL A 55 -0.71 0.92 18.50
C VAL A 55 0.13 0.65 19.75
N ASP A 56 0.59 1.70 20.42
CA ASP A 56 1.43 1.65 21.63
C ASP A 56 2.49 0.53 21.63
N GLY A 57 3.30 0.48 20.56
CA GLY A 57 4.40 -0.47 20.40
C GLY A 57 4.01 -1.88 19.94
N ARG A 58 2.73 -2.14 19.64
CA ARG A 58 2.25 -3.41 19.09
C ARG A 58 1.90 -3.29 17.62
N LEU A 59 2.24 -4.32 16.86
CA LEU A 59 1.92 -4.43 15.45
C LEU A 59 0.59 -5.13 15.28
N LEU A 60 -0.38 -4.44 14.70
CA LEU A 60 -1.69 -4.97 14.39
C LEU A 60 -1.76 -5.41 12.94
N ALA A 61 -2.33 -6.59 12.72
CA ALA A 61 -2.65 -7.13 11.41
C ALA A 61 -4.12 -7.55 11.38
N MET A 62 -4.84 -7.04 10.39
CA MET A 62 -6.20 -7.47 10.09
C MET A 62 -6.15 -8.70 9.19
N GLY A 63 -6.89 -9.75 9.54
CA GLY A 63 -7.28 -10.82 8.63
C GLY A 63 -8.80 -10.89 8.53
N GLU A 64 -9.34 -11.74 7.64
CA GLU A 64 -10.78 -11.79 7.30
C GLU A 64 -11.74 -11.78 8.49
N ASN A 65 -11.36 -12.38 9.63
CA ASN A 65 -12.27 -12.54 10.77
C ASN A 65 -11.65 -12.20 12.12
N HIS A 66 -10.42 -11.67 12.18
CA HIS A 66 -9.76 -11.37 13.45
C HIS A 66 -8.70 -10.28 13.31
N LEU A 67 -8.66 -9.37 14.29
CA LEU A 67 -7.54 -8.47 14.49
C LEU A 67 -6.51 -9.20 15.36
N THR A 68 -5.27 -9.29 14.90
CA THR A 68 -4.17 -9.94 15.64
C THR A 68 -3.11 -8.91 15.99
N ALA A 69 -2.67 -8.91 17.25
CA ALA A 69 -1.51 -8.13 17.67
C ALA A 69 -0.27 -9.00 17.83
N LEU A 70 0.86 -8.45 17.40
CA LEU A 70 2.16 -9.07 17.47
C LEU A 70 3.16 -8.15 18.15
N ASP A 71 4.13 -8.75 18.84
CA ASP A 71 5.35 -8.04 19.20
C ASP A 71 6.16 -7.77 17.91
N PRO A 72 6.43 -6.50 17.56
CA PRO A 72 7.11 -6.17 16.31
C PRO A 72 8.56 -6.66 16.26
N ALA A 73 9.19 -6.95 17.41
CA ALA A 73 10.58 -7.38 17.47
C ALA A 73 10.74 -8.89 17.28
N SER A 74 9.85 -9.70 17.84
CA SER A 74 9.92 -11.17 17.84
C SER A 74 8.92 -11.85 16.88
N GLY A 75 7.82 -11.19 16.53
CA GLY A 75 6.70 -11.79 15.81
C GLY A 75 5.79 -12.63 16.71
N GLU A 76 5.99 -12.61 18.02
CA GLU A 76 5.12 -13.33 18.94
C GLU A 76 3.70 -12.76 18.90
N ARG A 77 2.71 -13.63 18.69
CA ARG A 77 1.29 -13.24 18.79
C ARG A 77 0.97 -12.95 20.25
N LEU A 78 0.63 -11.69 20.54
CA LEU A 78 0.30 -11.22 21.88
C LEU A 78 -1.16 -11.51 22.21
N TRP A 79 -2.05 -11.20 21.26
CA TRP A 79 -3.48 -11.47 21.38
C TRP A 79 -4.13 -11.53 20.00
N ARG A 80 -5.35 -12.08 19.98
CA ARG A 80 -6.25 -12.09 18.84
C ARG A 80 -7.64 -11.68 19.33
N SER A 81 -8.31 -10.81 18.60
CA SER A 81 -9.68 -10.39 18.91
C SER A 81 -10.64 -11.58 18.84
N ARG A 82 -11.89 -11.37 19.28
CA ARG A 82 -12.96 -12.32 18.96
C ARG A 82 -13.22 -12.35 17.46
N PHE A 83 -13.81 -13.46 17.01
CA PHE A 83 -14.24 -13.68 15.64
C PHE A 83 -15.22 -12.58 15.21
N TYR A 84 -14.97 -11.98 14.05
CA TYR A 84 -15.92 -11.18 13.30
C TYR A 84 -16.54 -12.06 12.22
N GLU A 85 -17.82 -11.81 11.89
CA GLU A 85 -18.46 -12.55 10.82
C GLU A 85 -17.84 -12.22 9.44
N HIS A 86 -17.45 -10.95 9.21
CA HIS A 86 -16.81 -10.50 7.96
C HIS A 86 -15.85 -9.28 8.14
N ALA A 87 -14.88 -9.28 9.06
CA ALA A 87 -14.01 -8.09 9.22
C ALA A 87 -12.98 -7.92 8.07
N ALA A 88 -13.19 -6.92 7.21
CA ALA A 88 -12.33 -6.71 6.04
C ALA A 88 -11.46 -5.43 6.09
N ASP A 89 -11.84 -4.39 6.85
CA ASP A 89 -11.22 -3.06 6.70
C ASP A 89 -10.62 -2.49 8.01
N GLY A 90 -9.50 -1.77 7.86
CA GLY A 90 -8.67 -1.29 8.98
C GLY A 90 -7.58 -2.27 9.40
N PRO A 91 -6.76 -1.97 10.42
CA PRO A 91 -6.94 -0.90 11.38
C PRO A 91 -6.42 0.47 10.92
N VAL A 92 -7.14 1.53 11.31
CA VAL A 92 -6.62 2.91 11.39
C VAL A 92 -6.45 3.27 12.85
N VAL A 93 -5.31 3.85 13.22
CA VAL A 93 -4.97 4.13 14.63
C VAL A 93 -4.95 5.62 14.89
N ALA A 94 -5.72 6.06 15.90
CA ALA A 94 -5.66 7.41 16.43
C ALA A 94 -5.75 7.37 17.96
N GLU A 95 -4.96 8.22 18.63
CA GLU A 95 -5.02 8.39 20.09
C GLU A 95 -4.91 7.08 20.90
N GLY A 96 -4.11 6.12 20.42
CA GLY A 96 -3.93 4.82 21.08
C GLY A 96 -5.07 3.82 20.87
N VAL A 97 -6.03 4.15 19.99
CA VAL A 97 -7.15 3.27 19.63
C VAL A 97 -7.03 2.84 18.18
N ALA A 98 -7.04 1.52 17.95
CA ALA A 98 -7.12 0.93 16.64
C ALA A 98 -8.58 0.70 16.24
N VAL A 99 -9.04 1.37 15.19
CA VAL A 99 -10.39 1.21 14.67
C VAL A 99 -10.40 0.29 13.47
N VAL A 100 -11.29 -0.69 13.53
CA VAL A 100 -11.61 -1.63 12.44
C VAL A 100 -13.07 -1.51 12.04
N GLY A 101 -13.38 -1.97 10.84
CA GLY A 101 -14.70 -1.82 10.24
C GLY A 101 -15.17 -3.04 9.47
N ASP A 102 -16.49 -3.26 9.54
CA ASP A 102 -17.32 -4.07 8.65
C ASP A 102 -18.81 -3.76 8.96
N GLU A 103 -19.67 -4.74 9.27
CA GLU A 103 -21.07 -4.55 9.70
C GLU A 103 -21.16 -3.89 11.09
N ARG A 104 -20.04 -3.89 11.82
CA ARG A 104 -19.82 -3.07 13.01
C ARG A 104 -18.54 -2.27 12.86
N ARG A 105 -18.47 -1.12 13.56
CA ARG A 105 -17.21 -0.45 13.85
C ARG A 105 -16.80 -0.70 15.29
N ALA A 106 -15.52 -0.95 15.52
CA ALA A 106 -15.00 -1.25 16.85
C ALA A 106 -13.62 -0.63 17.07
N GLY A 107 -13.37 -0.18 18.31
CA GLY A 107 -12.10 0.35 18.75
C GLY A 107 -11.41 -0.60 19.72
N TYR A 108 -10.13 -0.88 19.45
CA TYR A 108 -9.29 -1.76 20.25
C TYR A 108 -8.13 -0.99 20.87
N GLY A 109 -7.90 -1.22 22.17
CA GLY A 109 -6.69 -0.79 22.84
C GLY A 109 -5.52 -1.70 22.50
N ALA A 110 -4.31 -1.26 22.84
CA ALA A 110 -3.10 -2.02 22.56
C ALA A 110 -3.10 -3.39 23.26
N ASP A 111 -3.72 -3.54 24.42
CA ASP A 111 -3.79 -4.82 25.14
C ASP A 111 -4.85 -5.80 24.62
N GLY A 112 -5.59 -5.42 23.57
CA GLY A 112 -6.60 -6.26 22.92
C GLY A 112 -7.99 -6.12 23.52
N ASP A 113 -8.16 -5.20 24.47
CA ASP A 113 -9.46 -4.82 24.99
C ASP A 113 -10.30 -4.13 23.90
N GLU A 114 -11.52 -4.61 23.69
CA GLU A 114 -12.51 -3.88 22.91
C GLU A 114 -13.01 -2.72 23.78
N LEU A 115 -12.56 -1.50 23.47
CA LEU A 115 -12.90 -0.29 24.22
C LEU A 115 -14.36 0.11 23.95
N TRP A 116 -14.80 -0.07 22.71
CA TRP A 116 -16.16 0.18 22.27
C TRP A 116 -16.47 -0.57 20.97
N SER A 117 -17.74 -0.82 20.74
CA SER A 117 -18.27 -1.25 19.44
C SER A 117 -19.64 -0.65 19.19
N ARG A 118 -19.94 -0.43 17.91
CA ARG A 118 -21.23 0.10 17.44
C ARG A 118 -21.62 -0.59 16.15
N GLU A 119 -22.86 -1.09 16.13
CA GLU A 119 -23.50 -1.58 14.91
C GLU A 119 -23.56 -0.47 13.87
N THR A 120 -23.43 -0.85 12.60
CA THR A 120 -23.55 0.05 11.47
C THR A 120 -24.60 -0.45 10.51
N ASP A 121 -25.38 0.45 9.92
CA ASP A 121 -26.45 0.08 8.98
C ASP A 121 -25.89 -0.53 7.67
N HIS A 122 -24.62 -0.29 7.39
CA HIS A 122 -23.89 -0.73 6.20
C HIS A 122 -22.41 -0.93 6.53
N HIS A 123 -21.68 -1.64 5.67
CA HIS A 123 -20.25 -1.87 5.82
C HIS A 123 -19.49 -0.55 6.02
N PHE A 124 -18.73 -0.47 7.12
CA PHE A 124 -17.90 0.66 7.51
C PHE A 124 -16.43 0.39 7.19
N SER A 125 -15.78 1.36 6.55
CA SER A 125 -14.34 1.32 6.23
C SER A 125 -13.66 2.54 6.86
N PRO A 126 -12.71 2.37 7.81
CA PRO A 126 -11.86 3.46 8.26
C PRO A 126 -10.76 3.75 7.22
N HIS A 127 -10.44 5.03 6.98
CA HIS A 127 -9.49 5.43 5.93
C HIS A 127 -8.26 6.17 6.47
N ASP A 128 -8.47 7.27 7.20
CA ASP A 128 -7.39 8.19 7.62
C ASP A 128 -7.75 8.92 8.92
N VAL A 129 -6.84 9.77 9.41
CA VAL A 129 -6.98 10.53 10.66
C VAL A 129 -6.85 12.03 10.39
N LEU A 130 -7.84 12.79 10.84
CA LEU A 130 -7.80 14.25 10.80
C LEU A 130 -6.76 14.81 11.79
N ALA A 131 -6.32 16.04 11.56
CA ALA A 131 -5.34 16.72 12.42
C ALA A 131 -5.79 16.85 13.89
N ASP A 132 -7.10 16.80 14.16
CA ASP A 132 -7.70 16.84 15.50
C ASP A 132 -7.92 15.45 16.14
N GLY A 133 -7.38 14.39 15.52
CA GLY A 133 -7.47 13.01 16.01
C GLY A 133 -8.73 12.25 15.59
N ALA A 134 -9.71 12.89 14.94
CA ALA A 134 -10.89 12.17 14.46
C ALA A 134 -10.53 11.18 13.35
N ILE A 135 -11.13 10.00 13.38
CA ILE A 135 -10.96 9.00 12.32
C ILE A 135 -11.98 9.24 11.23
N VAL A 136 -11.51 9.37 10.00
CA VAL A 136 -12.31 9.43 8.78
C VAL A 136 -12.72 8.01 8.41
N GLY A 137 -14.01 7.82 8.13
CA GLY A 137 -14.53 6.55 7.65
C GLY A 137 -15.60 6.76 6.60
N SER A 138 -15.97 5.66 5.93
CA SER A 138 -17.09 5.63 5.00
C SER A 138 -18.05 4.50 5.31
N LEU A 139 -19.33 4.72 5.04
CA LEU A 139 -20.34 3.68 4.99
C LEU A 139 -20.71 3.42 3.53
N THR A 140 -20.76 2.14 3.17
CA THR A 140 -21.38 1.69 1.90
C THR A 140 -22.90 1.94 1.90
N GLY A 141 -23.54 1.71 0.77
CA GLY A 141 -24.99 1.87 0.59
C GLY A 141 -25.35 2.64 -0.68
N ASP A 142 -26.64 2.79 -0.95
CA ASP A 142 -27.15 3.52 -2.11
C ASP A 142 -26.73 5.00 -2.12
N ALA A 143 -26.61 5.56 -0.91
CA ALA A 143 -26.04 6.88 -0.64
C ALA A 143 -24.78 6.72 0.23
N PRO A 144 -23.62 6.45 -0.39
CA PRO A 144 -22.38 6.22 0.33
C PRO A 144 -22.06 7.45 1.18
N THR A 145 -21.72 7.23 2.43
CA THR A 145 -21.64 8.31 3.42
C THR A 145 -20.21 8.43 3.94
N LEU A 146 -19.63 9.62 3.85
CA LEU A 146 -18.43 9.96 4.60
C LEU A 146 -18.83 10.32 6.03
N LEU A 147 -18.01 9.96 6.99
CA LEU A 147 -18.21 10.35 8.37
C LEU A 147 -16.87 10.51 9.08
N THR A 148 -16.91 11.19 10.21
CA THR A 148 -15.84 11.14 11.20
C THR A 148 -16.37 10.56 12.50
N ILE A 149 -15.47 9.87 13.19
CA ILE A 149 -15.73 9.33 14.51
C ILE A 149 -14.68 9.81 15.51
N ASP A 150 -15.09 9.91 16.76
CA ASP A 150 -14.18 10.07 17.87
C ASP A 150 -13.52 8.71 18.20
N PRO A 151 -12.18 8.59 18.21
CA PRO A 151 -11.52 7.33 18.51
C PRO A 151 -11.77 6.85 19.94
N ALA A 152 -12.07 7.74 20.90
CA ALA A 152 -12.22 7.36 22.30
C ALA A 152 -13.49 6.54 22.58
N ASP A 153 -14.57 6.78 21.85
CA ASP A 153 -15.88 6.14 22.10
C ASP A 153 -16.66 5.70 20.84
N GLY A 154 -16.07 5.89 19.65
CA GLY A 154 -16.65 5.55 18.36
C GLY A 154 -17.89 6.37 18.00
N SER A 155 -18.19 7.44 18.75
CA SER A 155 -19.31 8.32 18.46
C SER A 155 -19.06 9.08 17.17
N ARG A 156 -20.12 9.25 16.38
CA ARG A 156 -20.04 9.98 15.11
C ARG A 156 -20.02 11.48 15.40
N ARG A 157 -19.02 12.20 14.89
CA ARG A 157 -18.96 13.67 14.97
C ARG A 157 -19.84 14.30 13.89
N TRP A 158 -19.66 13.87 12.63
CA TRP A 158 -20.54 14.24 11.52
C TRP A 158 -20.70 13.10 10.52
N ALA A 159 -21.72 13.20 9.66
CA ALA A 159 -21.90 12.36 8.48
C ALA A 159 -22.33 13.23 7.30
N TYR A 160 -21.79 12.91 6.14
CA TYR A 160 -22.06 13.55 4.87
C TYR A 160 -22.40 12.49 3.82
N ALA A 161 -23.67 12.44 3.43
CA ALA A 161 -24.10 11.55 2.35
C ALA A 161 -23.59 12.11 1.01
N LEU A 162 -22.74 11.35 0.33
CA LEU A 162 -22.23 11.74 -0.97
C LEU A 162 -23.40 11.81 -1.96
N PRO A 163 -23.57 12.93 -2.68
CA PRO A 163 -24.68 13.09 -3.59
C PRO A 163 -24.52 12.20 -4.83
N GLU A 164 -25.68 11.93 -5.43
CA GLU A 164 -25.90 11.07 -6.60
C GLU A 164 -25.62 9.59 -6.33
N PRO A 165 -26.68 8.74 -6.28
CA PRO A 165 -26.48 7.30 -6.16
C PRO A 165 -25.70 6.78 -7.36
N SER A 166 -24.68 5.98 -7.09
CA SER A 166 -23.86 5.34 -8.11
C SER A 166 -23.92 3.83 -7.87
N PRO A 167 -24.19 3.00 -8.89
CA PRO A 167 -24.25 1.54 -8.73
C PRO A 167 -22.94 0.92 -8.20
N GLN A 168 -21.83 1.67 -8.30
CA GLN A 168 -20.51 1.33 -7.79
C GLN A 168 -20.02 2.42 -6.81
N GLY A 169 -20.93 3.15 -6.16
CA GLY A 169 -20.65 4.43 -5.50
C GLY A 169 -19.83 4.38 -4.22
N HIS A 170 -19.43 3.21 -3.73
CA HIS A 170 -18.67 3.13 -2.49
C HIS A 170 -17.38 3.95 -2.58
N VAL A 171 -17.04 4.59 -1.46
CA VAL A 171 -15.77 5.27 -1.29
C VAL A 171 -14.68 4.20 -1.40
N THR A 172 -13.70 4.42 -2.27
CA THR A 172 -12.57 3.50 -2.41
C THR A 172 -11.37 3.95 -1.60
N ASP A 173 -11.27 5.26 -1.34
CA ASP A 173 -10.23 5.85 -0.51
C ASP A 173 -10.66 7.24 -0.04
N ALA A 174 -10.16 7.67 1.12
CA ALA A 174 -10.34 9.01 1.64
C ALA A 174 -9.11 9.44 2.46
N VAL A 175 -8.61 10.64 2.18
CA VAL A 175 -7.42 11.20 2.84
C VAL A 175 -7.76 12.49 3.56
N ALA A 176 -7.13 12.68 4.71
CA ALA A 176 -7.16 13.92 5.46
C ALA A 176 -6.32 14.98 4.73
N VAL A 177 -6.87 16.19 4.65
CA VAL A 177 -6.19 17.40 4.16
C VAL A 177 -6.38 18.50 5.19
N GLU A 178 -5.61 19.58 5.10
CA GLU A 178 -5.68 20.69 6.07
C GLU A 178 -7.11 21.22 6.28
N ALA A 179 -7.91 21.29 5.21
CA ALA A 179 -9.27 21.80 5.27
C ALA A 179 -10.33 20.78 5.72
N GLY A 180 -10.01 19.48 5.74
CA GLY A 180 -10.98 18.41 5.98
C GLY A 180 -10.60 17.09 5.31
N VAL A 181 -11.49 16.56 4.47
CA VAL A 181 -11.35 15.25 3.84
C VAL A 181 -11.52 15.37 2.33
N VAL A 182 -10.67 14.68 1.57
CA VAL A 182 -10.91 14.40 0.15
C VAL A 182 -11.12 12.91 -0.03
N ALA A 183 -12.23 12.54 -0.65
CA ALA A 183 -12.57 11.15 -0.92
C ALA A 183 -12.78 10.90 -2.41
N THR A 184 -12.52 9.66 -2.81
CA THR A 184 -12.77 9.17 -4.16
C THR A 184 -13.71 7.96 -4.12
N ARG A 185 -14.52 7.83 -5.17
CA ARG A 185 -15.42 6.69 -5.37
C ARG A 185 -14.88 5.78 -6.47
N PHE A 186 -15.43 4.57 -6.58
CA PHE A 186 -15.06 3.64 -7.65
C PHE A 186 -15.28 4.22 -9.07
N ASP A 187 -16.24 5.14 -9.23
CA ASP A 187 -16.51 5.89 -10.47
C ASP A 187 -15.55 7.07 -10.71
N GLY A 188 -14.60 7.27 -9.79
CA GLY A 188 -13.49 8.21 -9.91
C GLY A 188 -13.87 9.67 -9.73
N ARG A 189 -15.09 9.93 -9.26
CA ARG A 189 -15.48 11.25 -8.77
C ARG A 189 -14.81 11.52 -7.44
N LEU A 190 -14.37 12.76 -7.28
CA LEU A 190 -13.81 13.30 -6.06
C LEU A 190 -14.84 14.16 -5.33
N SER A 191 -14.82 14.11 -4.02
CA SER A 191 -15.61 14.98 -3.16
C SER A 191 -14.76 15.44 -1.99
N ALA A 192 -14.78 16.74 -1.72
CA ALA A 192 -14.17 17.30 -0.52
C ALA A 192 -15.23 17.78 0.45
N VAL A 193 -14.99 17.48 1.71
CA VAL A 193 -15.84 17.82 2.85
C VAL A 193 -14.95 18.55 3.85
N ASP A 194 -15.41 19.66 4.38
CA ASP A 194 -14.69 20.39 5.42
C ASP A 194 -14.63 19.57 6.72
N ALA A 195 -13.71 19.93 7.62
CA ALA A 195 -13.49 19.20 8.87
C ALA A 195 -14.73 19.10 9.78
N ASP A 196 -15.72 19.99 9.61
CA ASP A 196 -17.00 19.98 10.32
C ASP A 196 -18.12 19.19 9.61
N GLY A 197 -17.84 18.63 8.44
CA GLY A 197 -18.77 17.83 7.66
C GLY A 197 -19.54 18.62 6.59
N THR A 198 -19.24 19.90 6.36
CA THR A 198 -19.90 20.67 5.29
C THR A 198 -19.30 20.38 3.91
N ASP A 199 -20.16 20.43 2.89
CA ASP A 199 -19.74 20.27 1.49
C ASP A 199 -18.78 21.38 1.07
N ARG A 200 -17.64 21.00 0.46
CA ARG A 200 -16.65 21.97 0.00
C ARG A 200 -16.61 22.07 -1.52
N TRP A 201 -16.24 20.98 -2.19
CA TRP A 201 -16.17 20.93 -3.65
C TRP A 201 -16.33 19.51 -4.17
N ARG A 202 -16.63 19.39 -5.46
CA ARG A 202 -16.71 18.11 -6.18
C ARG A 202 -16.02 18.25 -7.52
N ALA A 203 -15.35 17.19 -7.93
CA ALA A 203 -14.65 17.13 -9.21
C ALA A 203 -14.82 15.75 -9.86
N SER A 204 -14.75 15.71 -11.18
CA SER A 204 -14.65 14.46 -11.94
C SER A 204 -13.25 14.34 -12.50
N ASN A 205 -12.70 13.13 -12.46
CA ASN A 205 -11.50 12.82 -13.22
C ASN A 205 -11.90 12.17 -14.56
N ASP A 206 -11.33 12.68 -15.64
CA ASP A 206 -11.45 12.10 -16.97
C ASP A 206 -10.45 10.94 -17.10
N TRP A 207 -10.92 9.73 -16.81
CA TRP A 207 -10.12 8.52 -16.96
C TRP A 207 -10.07 8.09 -18.41
N ASP A 208 -8.87 7.80 -18.95
CA ASP A 208 -8.74 7.33 -20.33
C ASP A 208 -9.28 5.90 -20.46
N GLY A 209 -10.36 5.72 -21.22
CA GLY A 209 -10.83 4.47 -21.86
C GLY A 209 -11.16 3.25 -20.98
N HIS A 210 -10.62 3.18 -19.76
CA HIS A 210 -10.64 2.02 -18.88
C HIS A 210 -11.31 2.32 -17.54
N GLY A 211 -11.82 3.56 -17.36
CA GLY A 211 -12.44 4.02 -16.12
C GLY A 211 -11.43 4.22 -15.00
N PRO A 212 -11.88 4.45 -13.76
CA PRO A 212 -11.03 4.70 -12.60
C PRO A 212 -10.47 3.40 -12.01
N GLY A 213 -11.30 2.37 -11.78
CA GLY A 213 -10.86 1.08 -11.22
C GLY A 213 -10.14 1.23 -9.88
N ARG A 214 -10.91 1.23 -8.78
CA ARG A 214 -10.42 1.39 -7.39
C ARG A 214 -9.35 2.51 -7.23
N PRO A 215 -9.71 3.78 -7.49
CA PRO A 215 -8.79 4.89 -7.31
C PRO A 215 -8.27 4.97 -5.87
N THR A 216 -6.99 5.29 -5.76
CA THR A 216 -6.26 5.53 -4.50
C THR A 216 -5.85 6.99 -4.41
N LEU A 217 -5.72 7.49 -3.19
CA LEU A 217 -5.39 8.87 -2.87
C LEU A 217 -4.11 8.94 -2.04
N ALA A 218 -3.38 10.03 -2.21
CA ALA A 218 -2.37 10.48 -1.25
C ALA A 218 -2.48 11.99 -1.07
N ALA A 219 -2.32 12.45 0.16
CA ALA A 219 -2.33 13.86 0.52
C ALA A 219 -0.94 14.34 0.95
N GLY A 220 -0.68 15.62 0.67
CA GLY A 220 0.48 16.40 1.09
C GLY A 220 0.13 17.89 0.93
N PRO A 221 1.02 18.73 0.36
CA PRO A 221 0.67 20.09 -0.07
C PRO A 221 -0.42 20.17 -1.17
N GLY A 222 -0.84 19.02 -1.69
CA GLY A 222 -1.93 18.83 -2.65
C GLY A 222 -2.45 17.40 -2.54
N VAL A 223 -3.36 16.99 -3.43
CA VAL A 223 -3.88 15.62 -3.49
C VAL A 223 -3.46 14.98 -4.80
N VAL A 224 -3.01 13.73 -4.75
CA VAL A 224 -2.81 12.90 -5.93
C VAL A 224 -3.84 11.80 -5.92
N VAL A 225 -4.45 11.57 -7.08
CA VAL A 225 -5.35 10.47 -7.34
C VAL A 225 -4.75 9.60 -8.43
N ALA A 226 -4.66 8.30 -8.16
CA ALA A 226 -4.10 7.32 -9.09
C ALA A 226 -5.09 6.16 -9.25
N ALA A 227 -5.41 5.82 -10.50
CA ALA A 227 -6.44 4.85 -10.82
C ALA A 227 -6.25 4.32 -12.25
N ASN A 228 -6.32 2.99 -12.43
CA ASN A 228 -6.08 2.36 -13.72
C ASN A 228 -4.84 2.95 -14.41
N ALA A 229 -4.96 3.34 -15.68
CA ALA A 229 -3.86 3.85 -16.48
C ALA A 229 -3.69 5.38 -16.36
N ALA A 230 -4.05 6.01 -15.24
CA ALA A 230 -3.84 7.44 -15.07
C ALA A 230 -3.51 7.86 -13.63
N VAL A 231 -2.81 8.99 -13.55
CA VAL A 231 -2.56 9.74 -12.31
C VAL A 231 -2.82 11.21 -12.54
N ALA A 232 -3.38 11.89 -11.56
CA ALA A 232 -3.61 13.33 -11.60
C ALA A 232 -3.29 13.99 -10.26
N GLY A 233 -2.73 15.20 -10.34
CA GLY A 233 -2.59 16.11 -9.21
C GLY A 233 -3.75 17.09 -9.16
N VAL A 234 -4.34 17.24 -7.98
CA VAL A 234 -5.51 18.05 -7.72
C VAL A 234 -5.22 19.03 -6.59
N ASP A 235 -5.66 20.26 -6.75
CA ASP A 235 -5.65 21.24 -5.67
C ASP A 235 -6.62 20.82 -4.57
N ALA A 236 -6.11 20.60 -3.35
CA ALA A 236 -6.92 20.14 -2.23
C ALA A 236 -8.01 21.15 -1.82
N ALA A 237 -7.79 22.44 -2.04
CA ALA A 237 -8.69 23.49 -1.60
C ALA A 237 -9.84 23.72 -2.59
N THR A 238 -9.60 23.54 -3.89
CA THR A 238 -10.56 23.87 -4.96
C THR A 238 -11.07 22.66 -5.74
N GLY A 239 -10.36 21.53 -5.72
CA GLY A 239 -10.65 20.38 -6.57
C GLY A 239 -10.22 20.56 -8.03
N GLU A 240 -9.54 21.66 -8.36
CA GLU A 240 -9.04 21.90 -9.71
C GLU A 240 -7.86 20.97 -10.01
N ARG A 241 -7.95 20.27 -11.14
CA ARG A 241 -6.85 19.45 -11.64
C ARG A 241 -5.70 20.33 -12.12
N ARG A 242 -4.52 20.13 -11.54
CA ARG A 242 -3.28 20.84 -11.92
C ARG A 242 -2.58 20.17 -13.09
N TRP A 243 -2.48 18.85 -13.07
CA TRP A 243 -1.77 18.06 -14.08
C TRP A 243 -2.33 16.64 -14.16
N ARG A 244 -1.94 15.91 -15.21
CA ARG A 244 -2.38 14.54 -15.47
C ARG A 244 -1.39 13.80 -16.36
N HIS A 245 -1.20 12.51 -16.08
CA HIS A 245 -0.44 11.60 -16.93
C HIS A 245 -1.20 10.31 -17.19
N VAL A 246 -0.99 9.78 -18.39
CA VAL A 246 -1.34 8.38 -18.71
C VAL A 246 -0.21 7.51 -18.20
N LEU A 247 -0.56 6.56 -17.35
CA LEU A 247 0.35 5.57 -16.82
C LEU A 247 0.49 4.42 -17.83
N PRO A 248 1.65 3.74 -17.84
CA PRO A 248 1.85 2.58 -18.71
C PRO A 248 0.95 1.39 -18.35
N ASP A 249 0.42 1.36 -17.13
CA ASP A 249 -0.39 0.26 -16.58
C ASP A 249 -1.22 0.73 -15.37
N TYR A 250 -1.98 -0.18 -14.76
CA TYR A 250 -2.77 0.03 -13.54
C TYR A 250 -1.92 0.58 -12.38
N ALA A 251 -2.36 1.68 -11.78
CA ALA A 251 -1.83 2.20 -10.54
C ALA A 251 -2.25 1.32 -9.34
N ALA A 252 -1.30 0.69 -8.68
CA ALA A 252 -1.55 -0.09 -7.47
C ALA A 252 -1.68 0.77 -6.20
N GLY A 253 -1.08 1.95 -6.20
CA GLY A 253 -1.14 2.89 -5.08
C GLY A 253 -0.21 4.07 -5.30
N VAL A 254 -0.37 5.08 -4.46
CA VAL A 254 0.45 6.30 -4.47
C VAL A 254 0.87 6.67 -3.05
N ALA A 255 2.08 7.19 -2.91
CA ALA A 255 2.56 7.81 -1.68
C ALA A 255 3.18 9.18 -2.03
N ILE A 256 3.15 10.13 -1.08
CA ILE A 256 3.73 11.46 -1.28
C ILE A 256 4.76 11.72 -0.17
N VAL A 257 5.91 12.26 -0.55
CA VAL A 257 6.88 12.87 0.37
C VAL A 257 7.55 14.05 -0.31
N ASP A 258 7.83 15.12 0.45
CA ASP A 258 8.59 16.29 -0.03
C ASP A 258 8.12 16.87 -1.38
N GLY A 259 6.81 16.85 -1.62
CA GLY A 259 6.21 17.37 -2.85
C GLY A 259 6.43 16.48 -4.09
N VAL A 260 6.78 15.22 -3.91
CA VAL A 260 6.91 14.22 -4.98
C VAL A 260 5.92 13.09 -4.73
N ALA A 261 5.21 12.68 -5.78
CA ALA A 261 4.26 11.58 -5.76
C ALA A 261 4.87 10.33 -6.38
N HIS A 262 4.98 9.26 -5.59
CA HIS A 262 5.51 7.96 -5.99
C HIS A 262 4.36 7.00 -6.28
N VAL A 263 4.18 6.67 -7.55
CA VAL A 263 3.06 5.87 -8.06
C VAL A 263 3.57 4.49 -8.45
N ALA A 264 3.07 3.46 -7.78
CA ALA A 264 3.34 2.08 -8.16
C ALA A 264 2.40 1.63 -9.27
N VAL A 265 2.92 0.94 -10.28
CA VAL A 265 2.16 0.42 -11.41
C VAL A 265 2.41 -1.06 -11.66
N GLY A 266 1.38 -1.78 -12.10
CA GLY A 266 1.51 -3.09 -12.71
C GLY A 266 0.19 -3.87 -12.83
N SER A 267 0.06 -4.63 -13.92
CA SER A 267 -1.12 -5.41 -14.27
C SER A 267 -1.35 -6.62 -13.35
N ASP A 268 -2.60 -6.78 -12.94
CA ASP A 268 -3.17 -8.04 -12.49
C ASP A 268 -3.79 -8.72 -13.71
N ASP A 269 -3.32 -9.90 -14.06
CA ASP A 269 -3.79 -10.69 -15.20
C ASP A 269 -5.32 -10.87 -15.23
N MET A 270 -6.07 -9.91 -15.81
CA MET A 270 -7.50 -10.00 -16.17
C MET A 270 -7.91 -9.10 -17.35
N LYS A 271 -6.99 -8.42 -18.04
CA LYS A 271 -7.30 -7.73 -19.31
C LYS A 271 -6.51 -8.33 -20.48
N VAL A 272 -7.24 -8.60 -21.56
CA VAL A 272 -6.77 -9.25 -22.79
C VAL A 272 -5.84 -8.35 -23.64
N ASP A 273 -5.67 -7.06 -23.25
CA ASP A 273 -5.01 -6.06 -24.09
C ASP A 273 -3.88 -5.24 -23.39
N SER A 274 -3.38 -5.66 -22.21
CA SER A 274 -2.28 -4.93 -21.54
C SER A 274 -0.90 -5.33 -22.09
N TRP A 275 -0.12 -4.33 -22.48
CA TRP A 275 1.22 -4.45 -23.06
C TRP A 275 2.23 -5.07 -22.07
N ASP A 276 3.10 -5.94 -22.60
CA ASP A 276 4.19 -6.71 -21.98
C ASP A 276 5.17 -5.94 -21.04
N ALA A 277 4.71 -5.35 -19.94
CA ALA A 277 5.60 -4.62 -19.03
C ALA A 277 5.65 -5.24 -17.62
N PRO A 278 6.84 -5.58 -17.10
CA PRO A 278 6.99 -5.78 -15.67
C PRO A 278 6.72 -4.43 -14.98
N GLY A 279 5.91 -4.45 -13.91
CA GLY A 279 5.50 -3.26 -13.17
C GLY A 279 6.65 -2.40 -12.64
N GLY A 280 6.35 -1.30 -11.99
CA GLY A 280 7.38 -0.37 -11.54
C GLY A 280 6.87 0.76 -10.66
N VAL A 281 7.74 1.74 -10.43
CA VAL A 281 7.39 3.00 -9.76
C VAL A 281 7.76 4.17 -10.65
N LEU A 282 6.86 5.14 -10.72
CA LEU A 282 7.08 6.45 -11.33
C LEU A 282 7.01 7.52 -10.25
N ALA A 283 7.84 8.56 -10.36
CA ALA A 283 7.81 9.70 -9.46
C ALA A 283 7.48 10.97 -10.23
N PHE A 284 6.52 11.74 -9.73
CA PHE A 284 6.05 12.99 -10.33
C PHE A 284 6.18 14.14 -9.36
N ASP A 285 6.62 15.30 -9.85
CA ASP A 285 6.55 16.54 -9.10
C ASP A 285 5.09 16.93 -8.84
N LEU A 286 4.74 17.22 -7.59
CA LEU A 286 3.37 17.54 -7.22
C LEU A 286 2.91 18.91 -7.75
N ALA A 287 3.84 19.84 -8.01
CA ALA A 287 3.51 21.18 -8.47
C ALA A 287 3.03 21.19 -9.92
N ASP A 288 3.68 20.44 -10.80
CA ASP A 288 3.43 20.51 -12.25
C ASP A 288 3.29 19.16 -12.97
N GLY A 289 3.49 18.05 -12.27
CA GLY A 289 3.40 16.70 -12.82
C GLY A 289 4.66 16.25 -13.56
N THR A 290 5.75 17.03 -13.55
CA THR A 290 6.99 16.62 -14.21
C THR A 290 7.49 15.30 -13.64
N GLU A 291 7.66 14.30 -14.51
CA GLU A 291 8.26 13.04 -14.11
C GLU A 291 9.72 13.27 -13.68
N ARG A 292 10.03 12.95 -12.42
CA ARG A 292 11.37 13.03 -11.85
C ARG A 292 12.20 11.80 -12.24
N TRP A 293 11.60 10.62 -12.11
CA TRP A 293 12.23 9.36 -12.45
C TRP A 293 11.21 8.24 -12.64
N ARG A 294 11.67 7.14 -13.25
CA ARG A 294 10.93 5.87 -13.33
C ARG A 294 11.86 4.68 -13.15
N THR A 295 11.42 3.71 -12.36
CA THR A 295 12.16 2.48 -12.12
C THR A 295 11.28 1.28 -12.40
N ARG A 296 11.70 0.46 -13.38
CA ARG A 296 11.10 -0.86 -13.63
C ARG A 296 11.48 -1.82 -12.51
N LEU A 297 10.54 -2.64 -12.09
CA LEU A 297 10.77 -3.76 -11.17
C LEU A 297 10.68 -5.08 -11.93
N SER A 298 10.91 -6.20 -11.25
CA SER A 298 10.92 -7.53 -11.87
C SER A 298 9.53 -8.18 -11.92
N GLY A 299 8.56 -7.63 -11.19
CA GLY A 299 7.16 -8.05 -11.19
C GLY A 299 6.26 -6.84 -10.97
N ARG A 300 4.94 -7.08 -10.90
CA ARG A 300 3.95 -6.05 -10.55
C ARG A 300 4.35 -5.35 -9.26
N ALA A 301 4.31 -4.02 -9.23
CA ALA A 301 4.49 -3.26 -8.01
C ALA A 301 3.18 -3.22 -7.21
N GLY A 302 3.22 -3.54 -5.92
CA GLY A 302 2.15 -3.25 -4.97
C GLY A 302 2.19 -1.77 -4.53
N PRO A 303 1.23 -1.33 -3.69
CA PRO A 303 1.21 0.02 -3.15
C PRO A 303 2.55 0.39 -2.50
N PRO A 304 3.10 1.60 -2.77
CA PRO A 304 4.37 2.01 -2.19
C PRO A 304 4.19 2.58 -0.78
N THR A 305 5.26 2.59 0.00
CA THR A 305 5.34 3.34 1.26
C THR A 305 6.64 4.11 1.29
N VAL A 306 6.61 5.37 1.71
CA VAL A 306 7.80 6.20 1.80
C VAL A 306 8.17 6.42 3.25
N ASP A 307 9.44 6.22 3.58
CA ASP A 307 9.97 6.47 4.92
C ASP A 307 11.35 7.13 4.81
N GLY A 308 11.38 8.43 5.10
CA GLY A 308 12.55 9.28 4.87
C GLY A 308 12.94 9.33 3.40
N ASP A 309 14.16 8.92 3.10
CA ASP A 309 14.76 8.99 1.77
C ASP A 309 14.55 7.73 0.92
N THR A 310 13.62 6.85 1.32
CA THR A 310 13.45 5.52 0.74
C THR A 310 11.99 5.21 0.42
N VAL A 311 11.74 4.76 -0.81
CA VAL A 311 10.46 4.20 -1.26
C VAL A 311 10.52 2.67 -1.17
N TRP A 312 9.63 2.09 -0.37
CA TRP A 312 9.47 0.66 -0.17
C TRP A 312 8.32 0.11 -1.00
N VAL A 313 8.57 -0.99 -1.71
CA VAL A 313 7.61 -1.58 -2.63
C VAL A 313 7.69 -3.09 -2.57
N GLY A 314 6.54 -3.70 -2.32
CA GLY A 314 6.33 -5.13 -2.52
C GLY A 314 6.07 -5.47 -3.98
N THR A 315 6.47 -6.66 -4.42
CA THR A 315 6.28 -7.08 -5.80
C THR A 315 5.52 -8.41 -5.95
N GLY A 316 4.86 -8.55 -7.10
CA GLY A 316 4.12 -9.73 -7.51
C GLY A 316 4.94 -11.02 -7.58
N ASP A 317 6.25 -10.88 -7.79
CA ASP A 317 7.23 -11.98 -7.83
C ASP A 317 7.93 -12.20 -6.48
N GLY A 318 7.35 -11.69 -5.39
CA GLY A 318 7.72 -11.97 -4.01
C GLY A 318 9.01 -11.30 -3.55
N ARG A 319 9.23 -10.06 -3.99
CA ARG A 319 10.35 -9.23 -3.55
C ARG A 319 9.86 -8.01 -2.78
N LEU A 320 10.65 -7.62 -1.79
CA LEU A 320 10.60 -6.29 -1.19
C LEU A 320 11.77 -5.49 -1.77
N VAL A 321 11.49 -4.29 -2.28
CA VAL A 321 12.46 -3.43 -2.95
C VAL A 321 12.50 -2.08 -2.25
N ALA A 322 13.70 -1.54 -2.06
CA ALA A 322 13.93 -0.20 -1.55
C ALA A 322 14.55 0.66 -2.66
N LEU A 323 13.89 1.75 -3.00
CA LEU A 323 14.35 2.74 -3.99
C LEU A 323 14.74 4.02 -3.28
N ASP A 324 15.77 4.68 -3.79
CA ASP A 324 16.09 6.06 -3.44
C ASP A 324 14.94 6.99 -3.83
N VAL A 325 14.51 7.85 -2.91
CA VAL A 325 13.34 8.73 -3.11
C VAL A 325 13.54 9.75 -4.23
N ASP A 326 14.78 10.24 -4.41
CA ASP A 326 15.11 11.36 -5.29
C ASP A 326 15.45 10.90 -6.71
N SER A 327 16.09 9.74 -6.84
CA SER A 327 16.61 9.21 -8.10
C SER A 327 15.88 7.97 -8.61
N GLY A 328 15.15 7.28 -7.74
CA GLY A 328 14.56 5.97 -8.03
C GLY A 328 15.58 4.83 -8.11
N GLU A 329 16.86 5.09 -7.81
CA GLU A 329 17.90 4.06 -7.84
C GLU A 329 17.60 2.95 -6.82
N ARG A 330 17.76 1.69 -7.23
CA ARG A 330 17.54 0.55 -6.34
C ARG A 330 18.69 0.49 -5.33
N ARG A 331 18.38 0.82 -4.08
CA ARG A 331 19.32 0.73 -2.95
C ARG A 331 19.43 -0.69 -2.43
N TRP A 332 18.30 -1.42 -2.44
CA TRP A 332 18.21 -2.72 -1.81
C TRP A 332 17.06 -3.56 -2.39
N ARG A 333 17.17 -4.89 -2.28
CA ARG A 333 16.06 -5.82 -2.53
C ARG A 333 16.22 -7.10 -1.73
N ARG A 334 15.12 -7.79 -1.48
CA ARG A 334 15.08 -9.10 -0.81
C ARG A 334 13.95 -9.95 -1.33
N SER A 335 14.20 -11.26 -1.46
CA SER A 335 13.13 -12.24 -1.65
C SER A 335 12.44 -12.51 -0.32
N VAL A 336 11.12 -12.34 -0.27
CA VAL A 336 10.27 -12.66 0.88
C VAL A 336 9.40 -13.91 0.64
N GLY A 337 9.65 -14.60 -0.47
CA GLY A 337 9.11 -15.93 -0.79
C GLY A 337 7.84 -15.87 -1.62
N GLU A 338 6.84 -15.14 -1.15
CA GLU A 338 5.53 -15.03 -1.79
C GLU A 338 5.19 -13.59 -2.17
N ARG A 339 4.18 -13.46 -3.04
CA ARG A 339 3.70 -12.20 -3.59
C ARG A 339 3.36 -11.21 -2.47
N VAL A 340 3.83 -9.98 -2.64
CA VAL A 340 3.54 -8.85 -1.74
C VAL A 340 2.58 -7.91 -2.47
N GLU A 341 1.31 -7.93 -2.08
CA GLU A 341 0.27 -7.08 -2.71
C GLU A 341 -0.08 -5.85 -1.87
N THR A 342 0.43 -5.78 -0.64
CA THR A 342 0.02 -4.80 0.36
C THR A 342 1.11 -3.76 0.56
N ALA A 343 0.71 -2.56 1.02
CA ALA A 343 1.65 -1.50 1.37
C ALA A 343 2.58 -1.97 2.51
N PRO A 344 3.90 -1.85 2.37
CA PRO A 344 4.83 -2.16 3.45
C PRO A 344 4.65 -1.20 4.65
N LEU A 345 4.63 -1.70 5.88
CA LEU A 345 4.70 -0.85 7.06
C LEU A 345 6.15 -0.70 7.52
N VAL A 346 6.68 0.52 7.57
CA VAL A 346 8.06 0.80 7.98
C VAL A 346 8.07 1.48 9.33
N THR A 347 8.66 0.83 10.34
CA THR A 347 8.76 1.40 11.70
C THR A 347 9.77 0.62 12.55
N GLY A 348 10.32 1.25 13.58
CA GLY A 348 11.20 0.59 14.55
C GLY A 348 12.43 -0.08 13.91
N GLY A 349 12.93 0.46 12.81
CA GLY A 349 14.05 -0.10 12.03
C GLY A 349 13.72 -1.41 11.30
N ARG A 350 12.44 -1.66 11.02
CA ARG A 350 11.95 -2.84 10.30
C ARG A 350 10.95 -2.45 9.23
N VAL A 351 10.77 -3.35 8.27
CA VAL A 351 9.74 -3.32 7.24
C VAL A 351 8.88 -4.56 7.38
N PHE A 352 7.57 -4.38 7.52
CA PHE A 352 6.59 -5.44 7.64
C PHE A 352 5.78 -5.53 6.35
N VAL A 353 5.60 -6.75 5.85
CA VAL A 353 4.80 -7.02 4.65
C VAL A 353 3.95 -8.26 4.84
N GLY A 354 2.74 -8.21 4.29
CA GLY A 354 1.89 -9.39 4.13
C GLY A 354 2.31 -10.14 2.89
N VAL A 355 2.51 -11.45 3.02
CA VAL A 355 2.76 -12.35 1.91
C VAL A 355 1.70 -13.44 1.88
N GLY A 356 1.30 -13.83 0.68
CA GLY A 356 0.31 -14.89 0.48
C GLY A 356 -0.25 -14.88 -0.92
N THR A 357 -0.80 -16.01 -1.36
CA THR A 357 -1.54 -16.10 -2.62
C THR A 357 -3.05 -16.15 -2.36
N PRO A 358 -3.84 -15.17 -2.86
CA PRO A 358 -5.30 -15.18 -2.68
C PRO A 358 -5.99 -16.43 -3.26
N ALA A 359 -5.37 -17.05 -4.29
CA ALA A 359 -5.97 -18.14 -5.05
C ALA A 359 -5.97 -19.51 -4.34
N ALA A 360 -5.19 -19.70 -3.27
CA ALA A 360 -5.03 -21.01 -2.63
C ALA A 360 -5.90 -21.21 -1.38
N GLY A 361 -6.58 -20.16 -0.90
CA GLY A 361 -7.26 -20.21 0.40
C GLY A 361 -6.29 -20.37 1.58
N ASP A 362 -5.00 -20.12 1.33
CA ASP A 362 -3.92 -20.26 2.30
C ASP A 362 -3.90 -19.09 3.29
N ALA A 363 -3.35 -19.37 4.47
CA ALA A 363 -3.15 -18.40 5.53
C ALA A 363 -2.21 -17.28 5.07
N CYS A 364 -2.55 -16.04 5.37
CA CYS A 364 -1.63 -14.94 5.11
C CYS A 364 -0.55 -14.84 6.20
N THR A 365 0.69 -14.67 5.75
CA THR A 365 1.89 -14.60 6.59
C THR A 365 2.42 -13.18 6.65
N LEU A 366 2.64 -12.69 7.86
CA LEU A 366 3.34 -11.43 8.10
C LEU A 366 4.84 -11.69 8.16
N VAL A 367 5.61 -10.93 7.38
CA VAL A 367 7.07 -11.04 7.29
C VAL A 367 7.70 -9.75 7.76
N ALA A 368 8.64 -9.84 8.69
CA ALA A 368 9.45 -8.71 9.13
C ALA A 368 10.86 -8.80 8.55
N VAL A 369 11.31 -7.71 7.92
CA VAL A 369 12.69 -7.55 7.44
C VAL A 369 13.35 -6.40 8.18
N ARG A 370 14.63 -6.53 8.50
CA ARG A 370 15.40 -5.43 9.08
C ARG A 370 15.63 -4.35 8.02
N ARG A 371 15.39 -3.09 8.38
CA ARG A 371 15.68 -1.93 7.52
C ARG A 371 17.19 -1.70 7.37
#